data_AF-A0A6H1MVE6-F1
#
_entry.id   AF-A0A6H1MVE6-F1
#
_cell.length_a   1.000
_cell.length_b   1.000
_cell.length_c   1.000
_cell.angle_alpha   90.00
_cell.angle_beta   90.00
_cell.angle_gamma   90.00
#
_symmetry.space_group_name_H-M   'P 1'
#
loop_
_entity.id
_entity.type
_entity.pdbx_description
1 polymer ?
#
loop_
_entity_poly.entity_id
_entity_poly.type
_entity_poly.pdbx_seq_one_letter_code
_entity_poly.pdbx_strand_id
1 'polypeptide(L)'
;MRRSACIPSVLAGLALALGGTVIAAPSAHADIEACQSYVRDQGTEVTDAVRMACYVGLVGDQSGCVGDLARAGVAGAVATEACRQAPQ
;
A
#
# COMPACT_ATOMS: atom_id res chain seq x y z
N MET A 1 -13.77 20.27 -56.29
CA MET A 1 -12.77 19.28 -55.78
C MET A 1 -12.35 19.69 -54.38
N ARG A 2 -12.34 18.72 -53.48
CA ARG A 2 -12.17 18.81 -52.02
C ARG A 2 -10.70 19.07 -51.66
N ARG A 3 -10.43 19.92 -50.66
CA ARG A 3 -9.24 19.77 -49.79
C ARG A 3 -9.60 20.21 -48.36
N SER A 4 -9.90 19.19 -47.56
CA SER A 4 -9.97 19.23 -46.11
C SER A 4 -8.57 19.37 -45.50
N ALA A 5 -8.56 19.69 -44.19
CA ALA A 5 -7.45 19.82 -43.24
C ALA A 5 -7.04 21.29 -43.01
N CYS A 6 -6.98 21.82 -41.78
CA CYS A 6 -6.72 21.18 -40.49
C CYS A 6 -7.59 21.80 -39.39
N ILE A 7 -8.13 20.96 -38.51
CA ILE A 7 -8.82 21.35 -37.27
C ILE A 7 -7.76 21.40 -36.16
N PRO A 8 -7.36 22.56 -35.62
CA PRO A 8 -6.40 22.63 -34.52
C PRO A 8 -7.18 22.90 -33.24
N SER A 9 -7.90 21.93 -32.69
CA SER A 9 -8.68 22.19 -31.45
C SER A 9 -8.89 21.02 -30.49
N VAL A 10 -8.35 19.82 -30.75
CA VAL A 10 -8.60 18.65 -29.88
C VAL A 10 -7.52 18.43 -28.80
N LEU A 11 -6.48 19.27 -28.73
CA LEU A 11 -5.38 19.12 -27.77
C LEU A 11 -5.44 20.05 -26.54
N ALA A 12 -6.51 20.85 -26.37
CA ALA A 12 -6.67 21.72 -25.19
C ALA A 12 -7.61 21.14 -24.11
N GLY A 13 -8.14 19.93 -24.31
CA GLY A 13 -9.10 19.30 -23.38
C GLY A 13 -8.49 18.37 -22.33
N LEU A 14 -7.21 18.01 -22.44
CA LEU A 14 -6.59 16.97 -21.61
C LEU A 14 -5.74 17.52 -20.43
N ALA A 15 -6.00 18.75 -19.97
CA ALA A 15 -5.27 19.35 -18.86
C ALA A 15 -6.12 19.59 -17.60
N LEU A 16 -7.45 19.42 -17.67
CA LEU A 16 -8.37 19.75 -16.57
C LEU A 16 -8.83 18.55 -15.72
N ALA A 17 -8.34 17.33 -16.01
CA ALA A 17 -8.75 16.13 -15.27
C ALA A 17 -7.87 15.79 -14.04
N LEU A 18 -6.80 16.56 -13.76
CA LEU A 18 -5.89 16.30 -12.64
C LEU A 18 -5.95 17.39 -11.55
N GLY A 19 -6.88 18.33 -11.66
CA GLY A 19 -7.19 19.34 -10.63
C GLY A 19 -7.97 18.79 -9.43
N GLY A 20 -7.77 17.52 -9.10
CA GLY A 20 -8.20 16.93 -7.83
C GLY A 20 -6.95 16.73 -6.98
N THR A 21 -6.63 17.72 -6.16
CA THR A 21 -5.76 17.52 -5.00
C THR A 21 -6.46 16.56 -4.04
N VAL A 22 -6.44 15.28 -4.39
CA VAL A 22 -6.56 14.23 -3.40
C VAL A 22 -5.30 14.37 -2.56
N ILE A 23 -5.51 14.97 -1.39
CA ILE A 23 -4.61 14.98 -0.26
C ILE A 23 -3.91 13.61 -0.24
N ALA A 24 -2.61 13.59 -0.51
CA ALA A 24 -1.82 12.38 -0.49
C ALA A 24 -1.83 11.80 0.92
N ALA A 25 -2.68 10.80 1.15
CA ALA A 25 -2.52 9.85 2.24
C ALA A 25 -3.21 8.50 1.95
N PRO A 26 -2.85 7.74 0.88
CA PRO A 26 -3.15 6.32 0.82
C PRO A 26 -1.98 5.43 1.25
N SER A 27 -0.83 5.98 1.66
CA SER A 27 0.36 5.17 2.00
C SER A 27 0.05 4.20 3.13
N ALA A 28 -0.40 4.71 4.29
CA ALA A 28 -0.69 3.91 5.48
C ALA A 28 -1.55 2.67 5.22
N HIS A 29 -2.56 2.79 4.34
CA HIS A 29 -3.43 1.66 4.01
C HIS A 29 -2.78 0.67 3.05
N ALA A 30 -2.03 1.16 2.05
CA ALA A 30 -1.27 0.31 1.13
C ALA A 30 -0.15 -0.46 1.85
N ASP A 31 0.47 0.16 2.83
CA ASP A 31 1.58 -0.36 3.62
C ASP A 31 1.12 -1.50 4.56
N ILE A 32 -0.04 -1.30 5.19
CA ILE A 32 -0.71 -2.33 6.01
C ILE A 32 -1.19 -3.50 5.14
N GLU A 33 -1.70 -3.24 3.93
CA GLU A 33 -2.07 -4.30 2.98
C GLU A 33 -0.86 -5.07 2.44
N ALA A 34 0.29 -4.43 2.25
CA ALA A 34 1.53 -5.08 1.82
C ALA A 34 2.04 -6.05 2.90
N CYS A 35 2.08 -5.61 4.16
CA CYS A 35 2.42 -6.47 5.30
C CYS A 35 1.46 -7.67 5.43
N GLN A 36 0.15 -7.44 5.39
CA GLN A 36 -0.86 -8.51 5.44
C GLN A 36 -0.74 -9.47 4.26
N SER A 37 -0.52 -8.96 3.05
CA SER A 37 -0.38 -9.79 1.85
C SER A 37 0.85 -10.66 1.92
N TYR A 38 1.97 -10.15 2.44
CA TYR A 38 3.17 -10.96 2.67
C TYR A 38 2.91 -12.09 3.66
N VAL A 39 2.27 -11.81 4.80
CA VAL A 39 1.91 -12.83 5.80
C VAL A 39 1.00 -13.91 5.20
N ARG A 40 0.03 -13.49 4.38
CA ARG A 40 -0.87 -14.39 3.64
C ARG A 40 -0.14 -15.26 2.61
N ASP A 41 0.81 -14.68 1.87
CA ASP A 41 1.60 -15.40 0.86
C ASP A 41 2.47 -16.50 1.50
N GLN A 42 2.91 -16.28 2.73
CA GLN A 42 3.61 -17.28 3.56
C GLN A 42 2.68 -18.33 4.18
N GLY A 43 1.41 -18.37 3.76
CA GLY A 43 0.42 -19.35 4.21
C GLY A 43 -0.13 -19.10 5.61
N THR A 44 0.08 -17.92 6.17
CA THR A 44 -0.50 -17.56 7.48
C THR A 44 -1.80 -16.78 7.30
N GLU A 45 -2.82 -17.13 8.08
CA GLU A 45 -4.09 -16.41 8.05
C GLU A 45 -3.92 -14.98 8.56
N VAL A 46 -4.50 -14.02 7.84
CA VAL A 46 -4.52 -12.61 8.23
C VAL A 46 -5.65 -12.39 9.23
N THR A 47 -5.34 -12.60 10.50
CA THR A 47 -6.26 -12.34 11.61
C THR A 47 -6.24 -10.86 12.01
N ASP A 48 -7.16 -10.47 12.88
CA ASP A 48 -7.18 -9.12 13.46
C ASP A 48 -5.86 -8.79 14.18
N ALA A 49 -5.25 -9.78 14.84
CA ALA A 49 -3.94 -9.65 15.48
C ALA A 49 -2.82 -9.35 14.48
N VAL A 50 -2.83 -10.00 13.29
CA VAL A 50 -1.87 -9.71 12.21
C VAL A 50 -2.04 -8.29 11.70
N ARG A 51 -3.29 -7.83 11.53
CA ARG A 51 -3.58 -6.46 11.09
C ARG A 51 -3.08 -5.43 12.09
N MET A 52 -3.31 -5.65 13.38
CA MET A 52 -2.82 -4.78 14.45
C MET A 52 -1.29 -4.78 14.53
N ALA A 53 -0.64 -5.93 14.35
CA ALA A 53 0.82 -6.01 14.32
C ALA A 53 1.42 -5.22 13.15
N CYS A 54 0.84 -5.33 11.96
CA CYS A 54 1.24 -4.52 10.80
C CYS A 54 1.04 -3.01 11.03
N TYR A 55 -0.03 -2.62 11.74
CA TYR A 55 -0.24 -1.23 12.14
C TYR A 55 0.84 -0.71 13.10
N VAL A 56 1.26 -1.53 14.07
CA VAL A 56 2.36 -1.21 15.00
C VAL A 56 3.66 -0.97 14.24
N GLY A 57 3.93 -1.77 13.20
CA GLY A 57 5.09 -1.56 12.31
C GLY A 57 5.00 -0.25 11.53
N LEU A 58 3.82 0.08 11.01
CA LEU A 58 3.58 1.33 10.26
C LEU A 58 3.83 2.59 11.11
N VAL A 59 3.49 2.57 12.40
CA VAL A 59 3.77 3.70 13.30
C VAL A 59 5.23 3.79 13.75
N GLY A 60 6.10 2.95 13.19
CA GLY A 60 7.55 2.95 13.40
C GLY A 60 8.04 1.98 14.48
N ASP A 61 7.17 1.18 15.09
CA ASP A 61 7.55 0.23 16.13
C ASP A 61 7.79 -1.17 15.56
N GLN A 62 8.97 -1.35 14.96
CA GLN A 62 9.30 -2.58 14.25
C GLN A 62 9.47 -3.79 15.21
N SER A 63 9.95 -3.56 16.43
CA SER A 63 10.10 -4.63 17.43
C SER A 63 8.75 -5.14 17.94
N GLY A 64 7.78 -4.25 18.15
CA GLY A 64 6.40 -4.59 18.51
C GLY A 64 5.71 -5.33 17.38
N CYS A 65 5.84 -4.85 16.14
CA CYS A 65 5.32 -5.54 14.95
C CYS A 65 5.77 -7.01 14.88
N VAL A 66 7.07 -7.26 15.01
CA VAL A 66 7.61 -8.64 14.97
C VAL A 66 7.11 -9.46 16.16
N GLY A 67 7.08 -8.87 17.36
CA GLY A 67 6.61 -9.55 18.57
C GLY A 67 5.11 -9.88 18.53
N ASP A 68 4.29 -8.99 17.99
CA ASP A 68 2.85 -9.17 17.82
C ASP A 68 2.55 -10.22 16.75
N LEU A 69 3.25 -10.20 15.61
CA LEU A 69 3.15 -11.24 14.58
C LEU A 69 3.60 -12.61 15.10
N ALA A 70 4.69 -12.67 15.86
CA ALA A 70 5.15 -13.90 16.49
C ALA A 70 4.13 -14.46 17.49
N ARG A 71 3.48 -13.59 18.29
CA ARG A 71 2.37 -13.96 19.19
C ARG A 71 1.12 -14.41 18.43
N ALA A 72 0.91 -13.92 17.20
CA ALA A 72 -0.12 -14.38 16.29
C ALA A 72 0.24 -15.71 15.57
N GLY A 73 1.39 -16.32 15.86
CA GLY A 73 1.82 -17.60 15.29
C GLY A 73 2.60 -17.49 13.97
N VAL A 74 2.94 -16.27 13.54
CA VAL A 74 3.78 -16.04 12.37
C VAL A 74 5.23 -16.38 12.72
N ALA A 75 5.93 -17.13 11.86
CA ALA A 75 7.34 -17.44 12.06
C ALA A 75 8.17 -16.14 12.15
N GLY A 76 9.10 -16.04 13.10
CA GLY A 76 9.84 -14.79 13.36
C GLY A 76 10.58 -14.20 12.16
N ALA A 77 11.10 -15.05 11.26
CA ALA A 77 11.74 -14.60 10.01
C ALA A 77 10.71 -13.99 9.04
N VAL A 78 9.53 -14.60 8.91
CA VAL A 78 8.41 -14.07 8.12
C VAL A 78 7.90 -12.77 8.72
N ALA A 79 7.74 -12.71 10.05
CA ALA A 79 7.32 -11.51 10.75
C ALA A 79 8.29 -10.34 10.53
N THR A 80 9.60 -10.60 10.60
CA THR A 80 10.63 -9.58 10.37
C THR A 80 10.55 -9.03 8.95
N GLU A 81 10.41 -9.89 7.94
CA GLU A 81 10.33 -9.46 6.55
C GLU A 81 9.00 -8.76 6.26
N ALA A 82 7.88 -9.24 6.82
CA ALA A 82 6.58 -8.57 6.71
C ALA A 82 6.61 -7.14 7.27
N CYS A 83 7.21 -6.95 8.45
CA CYS A 83 7.35 -5.64 9.08
C CYS A 83 8.33 -4.71 8.35
N ARG A 84 9.18 -5.22 7.45
CA ARG A 84 10.05 -4.42 6.57
C ARG A 84 9.36 -3.97 5.29
N GLN A 85 8.30 -4.67 4.88
CA GLN A 85 7.49 -4.28 3.72
C GLN A 85 6.60 -3.06 4.02
N ALA A 86 6.31 -2.78 5.30
CA ALA A 86 5.69 -1.54 5.72
C ALA A 86 6.75 -0.41 5.68
N PRO A 87 6.64 0.59 4.79
CA PRO A 87 7.53 1.73 4.80
C PRO A 87 7.39 2.53 6.10
N GLN A 88 8.55 2.99 6.59
CA GLN A 88 8.73 3.86 7.75
C GLN A 88 8.48 5.34 7.42
#